data_AF-A0AAN0J4Q5-F1
#
_entry.id   AF-A0AAN0J4Q5-F1
#
_cell.length_a   1.000
_cell.length_b   1.000
_cell.length_c   1.000
_cell.angle_alpha   90.00
_cell.angle_beta   90.00
_cell.angle_gamma   90.00
#
_symmetry.space_group_name_H-M   'P 1'
#
loop_
_entity.id
_entity.type
_entity.pdbx_description
1 polymer ?
#
loop_
_entity_poly.entity_id
_entity_poly.type
_entity_poly.pdbx_seq_one_letter_code
_entity_poly.pdbx_strand_id
1 'polypeptide(L)'
;MCVLFDTTLNGGEWVNVTSGSSVNCSTNPLRCNEVSSPNANISLYIDGGFTPSDDGWYKCCLPTNCSDSNTNIIFANIFRWVQIETITVDLPSDITVLPQTYTLHAIKIGSNAHSSFLHAANWYYESDSSSTQLCTGHRASYSCTFMYGDGMSVDYGNGRWDYTLNVTWSGEIITNGILSQSNNNGDHVFRFYLNFGHIHHSPVIRIRDIFVTGK
;
A
#
# COMPACT_ATOMS: atom_id res chain seq x y z
N MET A 1 24.08 -12.44 -4.54
CA MET A 1 23.84 -13.17 -3.27
C MET A 1 23.51 -12.18 -2.17
N CYS A 2 22.69 -12.50 -1.19
CA CYS A 2 22.56 -11.69 0.03
C CYS A 2 23.17 -12.46 1.20
N VAL A 3 23.90 -11.77 2.08
CA VAL A 3 24.82 -12.38 3.07
C VAL A 3 24.65 -11.66 4.40
N LEU A 4 24.39 -12.38 5.49
CA LEU A 4 24.30 -11.78 6.83
C LEU A 4 25.64 -11.16 7.26
N PHE A 5 25.56 -10.04 7.98
CA PHE A 5 26.71 -9.38 8.59
C PHE A 5 27.48 -10.35 9.49
N ASP A 6 28.82 -10.34 9.40
CA ASP A 6 29.74 -11.14 10.22
C ASP A 6 29.58 -12.67 10.09
N THR A 7 29.02 -13.16 8.97
CA THR A 7 28.93 -14.59 8.67
C THR A 7 29.55 -14.93 7.31
N THR A 8 30.31 -16.02 7.25
CA THR A 8 30.82 -16.57 5.99
C THR A 8 29.73 -17.43 5.36
N LEU A 9 28.71 -16.79 4.77
CA LEU A 9 27.68 -17.51 4.04
C LEU A 9 28.09 -17.69 2.58
N ASN A 10 28.20 -18.94 2.15
CA ASN A 10 28.46 -19.32 0.76
C ASN A 10 27.16 -19.31 -0.09
N GLY A 11 26.11 -18.62 0.35
CA GLY A 11 24.76 -18.69 -0.23
C GLY A 11 23.86 -17.49 0.10
N GLY A 12 22.64 -17.50 -0.46
CA GLY A 12 21.58 -16.51 -0.23
C GLY A 12 20.96 -16.01 -1.54
N GLU A 13 19.63 -15.93 -1.59
CA GLU A 13 18.88 -15.65 -2.83
C GLU A 13 17.84 -14.55 -2.66
N TRP A 14 17.87 -13.55 -3.55
CA TRP A 14 16.76 -12.62 -3.73
C TRP A 14 15.76 -13.19 -4.72
N VAL A 15 14.48 -13.20 -4.36
CA VAL A 15 13.38 -13.56 -5.26
C VAL A 15 12.32 -12.47 -5.26
N ASN A 16 11.71 -12.24 -6.43
CA ASN A 16 10.49 -11.46 -6.51
C ASN A 16 9.34 -12.30 -5.92
N VAL A 17 8.57 -11.73 -4.99
CA VAL A 17 7.53 -12.46 -4.27
C VAL A 17 6.38 -12.86 -5.19
N THR A 18 6.05 -12.05 -6.19
CA THR A 18 4.93 -12.28 -7.10
C THR A 18 5.26 -13.32 -8.17
N SER A 19 6.42 -13.20 -8.84
CA SER A 19 6.80 -14.14 -9.90
C SER A 19 7.46 -15.40 -9.37
N GLY A 20 7.99 -15.38 -8.14
CA GLY A 20 8.83 -16.45 -7.59
C GLY A 20 10.20 -16.56 -8.26
N SER A 21 10.49 -15.72 -9.25
CA SER A 21 11.73 -15.77 -10.01
C SER A 21 12.90 -15.19 -9.21
N SER A 22 14.05 -15.85 -9.35
CA SER A 22 15.33 -15.36 -8.84
C SER A 22 15.69 -14.01 -9.45
N VAL A 23 16.19 -13.09 -8.63
CA VAL A 23 16.64 -11.76 -9.06
C VAL A 23 18.09 -11.86 -9.54
N ASN A 24 18.33 -11.51 -10.80
CA ASN A 24 19.69 -11.41 -11.32
C ASN A 24 20.38 -10.13 -10.82
N CYS A 25 21.12 -10.27 -9.73
CA CYS A 25 21.84 -9.19 -9.05
C CYS A 25 22.98 -8.53 -9.88
N SER A 26 23.34 -9.07 -11.05
CA SER A 26 24.43 -8.54 -11.89
C SER A 26 23.93 -7.64 -13.03
N THR A 27 22.62 -7.58 -13.24
CA THR A 27 21.98 -6.86 -14.35
C THR A 27 21.20 -5.64 -13.87
N ASN A 28 21.17 -4.58 -14.68
CA ASN A 28 20.31 -3.43 -14.40
C ASN A 28 18.83 -3.83 -14.57
N PRO A 29 17.90 -3.23 -13.80
CA PRO A 29 18.15 -2.13 -12.85
C PRO A 29 18.33 -2.57 -11.39
N LEU A 30 18.07 -3.82 -11.02
CA LEU A 30 18.20 -4.29 -9.64
C LEU A 30 19.59 -4.87 -9.40
N ARG A 31 20.41 -4.17 -8.62
CA ARG A 31 21.74 -4.63 -8.23
C ARG A 31 21.81 -5.00 -6.76
N CYS A 32 22.71 -5.93 -6.47
CA CYS A 32 23.06 -6.34 -5.12
C CYS A 32 24.57 -6.21 -4.93
N ASN A 33 25.03 -5.72 -3.79
CA ASN A 33 26.46 -5.78 -3.47
C ASN A 33 26.79 -7.13 -2.85
N GLU A 34 27.77 -7.81 -3.43
CA GLU A 34 28.37 -9.00 -2.84
C GLU A 34 29.63 -8.55 -2.11
N VAL A 35 29.57 -8.42 -0.78
CA VAL A 35 30.76 -8.09 0.00
C VAL A 35 31.17 -9.34 0.79
N SER A 36 32.41 -9.76 0.60
CA SER A 36 33.01 -10.82 1.41
C SER A 36 33.22 -10.35 2.85
N SER A 37 33.02 -11.26 3.79
CA SER A 37 33.37 -11.14 5.22
C SER A 37 34.69 -10.39 5.45
N PRO A 38 34.82 -9.58 6.52
CA PRO A 38 33.90 -9.40 7.66
C PRO A 38 32.84 -8.30 7.47
N ASN A 39 32.88 -7.56 6.36
CA ASN A 39 32.03 -6.38 6.15
C ASN A 39 30.87 -6.64 5.17
N ALA A 40 30.18 -7.78 5.34
CA ALA A 40 29.05 -8.15 4.47
C ALA A 40 27.87 -7.18 4.67
N ASN A 41 27.60 -6.32 3.69
CA ASN A 41 26.43 -5.44 3.65
C ASN A 41 25.38 -6.01 2.69
N ILE A 42 24.16 -6.26 3.18
CA ILE A 42 23.01 -6.62 2.34
C ILE A 42 22.42 -5.34 1.78
N SER A 43 22.72 -5.03 0.51
CA SER A 43 22.07 -3.93 -0.20
C SER A 43 21.33 -4.44 -1.42
N LEU A 44 20.06 -4.07 -1.53
CA LEU A 44 19.27 -4.16 -2.77
C LEU A 44 18.98 -2.72 -3.20
N TYR A 45 19.45 -2.33 -4.37
CA TYR A 45 19.33 -0.96 -4.85
C TYR A 45 19.05 -0.91 -6.35
N ILE A 46 18.54 0.24 -6.79
CA ILE A 46 18.23 0.52 -8.18
C ILE A 46 19.44 1.21 -8.83
N ASP A 47 19.92 0.67 -9.94
CA ASP A 47 20.96 1.23 -10.80
C ASP A 47 20.43 1.48 -12.21
N GLY A 48 20.30 2.76 -12.59
CA GLY A 48 19.79 3.17 -13.91
C GLY A 48 18.26 3.28 -13.99
N GLY A 49 17.70 2.94 -15.16
CA GLY A 49 16.29 3.14 -15.48
C GLY A 49 15.38 2.11 -14.83
N PHE A 50 14.48 2.56 -13.95
CA PHE A 50 13.53 1.72 -13.23
C PHE A 50 12.17 1.68 -13.94
N THR A 51 11.72 0.48 -14.29
CA THR A 51 10.50 0.28 -15.09
C THR A 51 9.35 -0.24 -14.22
N PRO A 52 8.09 -0.17 -14.69
CA PRO A 52 6.95 -0.68 -13.94
C PRO A 52 7.05 -2.17 -13.56
N SER A 53 7.77 -3.00 -14.33
CA SER A 53 7.96 -4.42 -14.00
C SER A 53 8.89 -4.67 -12.82
N ASP A 54 9.64 -3.65 -12.40
CA ASP A 54 10.58 -3.74 -11.27
C ASP A 54 9.91 -3.36 -9.92
N ASP A 55 8.67 -2.86 -9.95
CA ASP A 55 7.89 -2.58 -8.73
C ASP A 55 7.53 -3.90 -8.01
N GLY A 56 7.69 -3.93 -6.68
CA GLY A 56 7.10 -4.97 -5.87
C GLY A 56 7.84 -5.31 -4.59
N TRP A 57 7.40 -6.43 -4.01
CA TRP A 57 8.03 -7.05 -2.86
C TRP A 57 9.11 -8.03 -3.31
N TYR A 58 10.27 -7.88 -2.69
CA TYR A 58 11.42 -8.73 -2.83
C TYR A 58 11.66 -9.38 -1.48
N LYS A 59 12.05 -10.65 -1.50
CA LYS A 59 12.52 -11.31 -0.29
C LYS A 59 13.90 -11.89 -0.52
N CYS A 60 14.76 -11.77 0.48
CA CYS A 60 16.03 -12.47 0.55
C CYS A 60 15.88 -13.66 1.50
N CYS A 61 16.23 -14.85 1.04
CA CYS A 61 16.30 -16.05 1.87
C CYS A 61 17.76 -16.33 2.25
N LEU A 62 17.97 -16.63 3.53
CA LEU A 62 19.28 -16.83 4.15
C LEU A 62 19.24 -18.06 5.08
N PRO A 63 20.32 -18.82 5.23
CA PRO A 63 21.60 -18.70 4.53
C PRO A 63 21.61 -19.33 3.13
N THR A 64 20.59 -20.12 2.81
CA THR A 64 20.45 -20.91 1.58
C THR A 64 19.45 -20.24 0.63
N ASN A 65 18.84 -21.00 -0.29
CA ASN A 65 17.92 -20.46 -1.28
C ASN A 65 16.47 -20.43 -0.78
N CYS A 66 15.57 -19.78 -1.51
CA CYS A 66 14.16 -19.67 -1.10
C CYS A 66 13.34 -20.97 -1.23
N SER A 67 13.95 -22.08 -1.65
CA SER A 67 13.30 -23.39 -1.68
C SER A 67 13.41 -24.13 -0.34
N ASP A 68 14.36 -23.73 0.51
CA ASP A 68 14.56 -24.31 1.84
C ASP A 68 13.61 -23.66 2.85
N SER A 69 12.74 -24.48 3.44
CA SER A 69 11.74 -24.06 4.42
C SER A 69 12.34 -23.57 5.74
N ASN A 70 13.62 -23.84 6.01
CA ASN A 70 14.30 -23.45 7.24
C ASN A 70 15.16 -22.17 7.05
N THR A 71 14.86 -21.35 6.05
CA THR A 71 15.55 -20.09 5.80
C THR A 71 14.95 -18.93 6.58
N ASN A 72 15.83 -18.03 7.04
CA ASN A 72 15.46 -16.70 7.49
C ASN A 72 15.11 -15.84 6.28
N ILE A 73 14.07 -15.02 6.40
CA ILE A 73 13.54 -14.22 5.29
C ILE A 73 13.58 -12.74 5.65
N ILE A 74 14.19 -11.94 4.78
CA ILE A 74 14.16 -10.47 4.83
C ILE A 74 13.26 -9.99 3.70
N PHE A 75 12.31 -9.08 3.98
CA PHE A 75 11.46 -8.46 2.96
C PHE A 75 11.90 -7.03 2.65
N ALA A 76 11.85 -6.66 1.37
CA ALA A 76 12.07 -5.31 0.88
C ALA A 76 10.95 -4.95 -0.10
N ASN A 77 10.35 -3.77 0.06
CA ASN A 77 9.38 -3.23 -0.90
C ASN A 77 10.06 -2.15 -1.72
N ILE A 78 10.20 -2.38 -3.01
CA ILE A 78 10.77 -1.40 -3.94
C ILE A 78 9.64 -0.93 -4.83
N PHE A 79 9.43 0.38 -4.89
CA PHE A 79 8.36 0.97 -5.67
C PHE A 79 8.79 2.27 -6.32
N ARG A 80 8.30 2.51 -7.52
CA ARG A 80 8.46 3.76 -8.24
C ARG A 80 7.42 4.77 -7.77
N TRP A 81 7.84 6.01 -7.66
CA TRP A 81 7.04 7.18 -7.28
C TRP A 81 6.42 7.10 -5.88
N VAL A 82 5.41 6.26 -5.65
CA VAL A 82 4.62 6.22 -4.42
C VAL A 82 4.10 4.81 -4.12
N GLN A 83 3.73 4.60 -2.85
CA GLN A 83 3.13 3.37 -2.35
C GLN A 83 2.06 3.70 -1.31
N ILE A 84 1.08 2.81 -1.16
CA ILE A 84 0.19 2.79 0.01
C ILE A 84 0.93 1.98 1.08
N GLU A 85 1.47 2.67 2.08
CA GLU A 85 2.19 2.07 3.22
C GLU A 85 1.25 1.14 4.00
N THR A 86 0.09 1.66 4.36
CA THR A 86 -0.92 0.94 5.12
C THR A 86 -2.30 1.52 4.90
N ILE A 87 -3.32 0.71 5.16
CA ILE A 87 -4.69 1.16 5.38
C ILE A 87 -5.14 0.64 6.74
N THR A 88 -5.64 1.53 7.58
CA THR A 88 -6.12 1.20 8.92
C THR A 88 -7.51 1.75 9.16
N VAL A 89 -8.17 1.25 10.20
CA VAL A 89 -9.47 1.72 10.65
C VAL A 89 -9.43 1.96 12.16
N ASP A 90 -9.85 3.16 12.55
CA ASP A 90 -10.00 3.57 13.94
C ASP A 90 -11.47 3.38 14.32
N LEU A 91 -11.76 2.23 14.96
CA LEU A 91 -13.08 1.88 15.45
C LEU A 91 -13.36 2.55 16.81
N PRO A 92 -14.62 2.93 17.10
CA PRO A 92 -14.98 3.40 18.43
C PRO A 92 -14.79 2.29 19.47
N SER A 93 -14.50 2.69 20.71
CA SER A 93 -14.30 1.75 21.82
C SER A 93 -15.56 0.96 22.18
N ASP A 94 -16.73 1.58 22.01
CA ASP A 94 -18.04 0.96 22.18
C ASP A 94 -18.78 0.92 20.83
N ILE A 95 -18.81 -0.27 20.23
CA ILE A 95 -19.50 -0.57 18.97
C ILE A 95 -20.96 -1.02 19.19
N THR A 96 -21.52 -0.81 20.38
CA THR A 96 -22.91 -1.19 20.71
C THR A 96 -23.87 0.00 20.74
N VAL A 97 -23.34 1.22 20.75
CA VAL A 97 -24.10 2.47 20.80
C VAL A 97 -24.15 3.13 19.42
N LEU A 98 -25.30 3.70 19.06
CA LEU A 98 -25.52 4.37 17.77
C LEU A 98 -25.79 5.88 17.97
N PRO A 99 -25.41 6.75 17.00
CA PRO A 99 -24.64 6.44 15.80
C PRO A 99 -23.15 6.15 16.12
N GLN A 100 -22.53 5.30 15.32
CA GLN A 100 -21.10 5.00 15.38
C GLN A 100 -20.35 5.79 14.32
N THR A 101 -19.22 6.37 14.68
CA THR A 101 -18.31 6.98 13.72
C THR A 101 -16.98 6.25 13.81
N TYR A 102 -16.45 5.86 12.65
CA TYR A 102 -15.11 5.31 12.54
C TYR A 102 -14.35 6.01 11.41
N THR A 103 -13.03 6.05 11.53
CA THR A 103 -12.16 6.71 10.56
C THR A 103 -11.28 5.70 9.86
N LEU A 104 -11.32 5.69 8.54
CA LEU A 104 -10.35 4.96 7.74
C LEU A 104 -9.17 5.87 7.41
N HIS A 105 -7.97 5.33 7.46
CA HIS A 105 -6.73 6.02 7.11
C HIS A 105 -6.05 5.28 5.97
N ALA A 106 -5.68 6.00 4.91
CA ALA A 106 -4.84 5.48 3.85
C ALA A 106 -3.53 6.28 3.80
N ILE A 107 -2.44 5.64 4.21
CA ILE A 107 -1.14 6.28 4.30
C ILE A 107 -0.38 6.10 2.98
N LYS A 108 -0.21 7.20 2.25
CA LYS A 108 0.65 7.28 1.08
C LYS A 108 2.07 7.64 1.51
N ILE A 109 3.08 6.99 0.94
CA ILE A 109 4.50 7.32 1.09
C ILE A 109 5.19 7.47 -0.27
N GLY A 110 6.42 7.99 -0.29
CA GLY A 110 7.25 8.11 -1.48
C GLY A 110 7.49 9.56 -1.90
N SER A 111 7.25 9.88 -3.16
CA SER A 111 7.61 11.16 -3.78
C SER A 111 7.08 12.40 -3.04
N ASN A 112 7.97 13.38 -2.82
CA ASN A 112 7.67 14.70 -2.28
C ASN A 112 6.94 15.62 -3.26
N ALA A 113 6.99 15.33 -4.56
CA ALA A 113 6.40 16.16 -5.60
C ALA A 113 4.88 15.91 -5.72
N HIS A 114 4.20 16.03 -4.59
CA HIS A 114 2.82 15.60 -4.40
C HIS A 114 1.84 16.41 -5.25
N SER A 115 1.85 17.74 -5.10
CA SER A 115 0.94 18.65 -5.80
C SER A 115 1.10 18.65 -7.32
N SER A 116 2.25 18.22 -7.84
CA SER A 116 2.50 18.19 -9.30
C SER A 116 2.08 16.89 -9.95
N PHE A 117 2.16 15.77 -9.22
CA PHE A 117 2.05 14.43 -9.80
C PHE A 117 0.93 13.57 -9.19
N LEU A 118 0.20 14.06 -8.20
CA LEU A 118 -1.03 13.40 -7.77
C LEU A 118 -2.14 13.61 -8.80
N HIS A 119 -2.57 12.52 -9.43
CA HIS A 119 -3.72 12.51 -10.33
C HIS A 119 -5.02 12.16 -9.60
N ALA A 120 -4.97 11.18 -8.69
CA ALA A 120 -6.12 10.78 -7.90
C ALA A 120 -5.68 10.19 -6.56
N ALA A 121 -6.39 10.55 -5.49
CA ALA A 121 -6.42 9.88 -4.19
C ALA A 121 -7.88 9.76 -3.78
N ASN A 122 -8.48 8.62 -4.09
CA ASN A 122 -9.93 8.44 -4.04
C ASN A 122 -10.28 7.30 -3.09
N TRP A 123 -11.37 7.49 -2.35
CA TRP A 123 -12.02 6.41 -1.63
C TRP A 123 -13.27 5.97 -2.37
N TYR A 124 -13.48 4.67 -2.42
CA TYR A 124 -14.67 4.04 -2.95
C TYR A 124 -15.27 3.14 -1.88
N TYR A 125 -16.59 3.09 -1.84
CA TYR A 125 -17.33 2.01 -1.20
C TYR A 125 -17.57 0.92 -2.23
N GLU A 126 -17.21 -0.31 -1.89
CA GLU A 126 -17.43 -1.48 -2.71
C GLU A 126 -18.61 -2.27 -2.16
N SER A 127 -19.63 -2.47 -3.00
CA SER A 127 -20.73 -3.40 -2.77
C SER A 127 -20.66 -4.53 -3.80
N ASP A 128 -21.39 -5.62 -3.56
CA ASP A 128 -21.39 -6.81 -4.43
C ASP A 128 -21.60 -6.52 -5.92
N SER A 129 -22.28 -5.42 -6.27
CA SER A 129 -22.61 -5.07 -7.67
C SER A 129 -22.07 -3.72 -8.15
N SER A 130 -21.48 -2.90 -7.27
CA SER A 130 -21.06 -1.55 -7.64
C SER A 130 -19.92 -1.00 -6.79
N SER A 131 -19.10 -0.15 -7.42
CA SER A 131 -18.09 0.67 -6.76
C SER A 131 -18.55 2.12 -6.82
N THR A 132 -18.71 2.75 -5.66
CA THR A 132 -19.18 4.13 -5.57
C THR A 132 -18.12 5.02 -4.96
N GLN A 133 -17.75 6.08 -5.67
CA GLN A 133 -16.78 7.04 -5.18
C GLN A 133 -17.35 7.86 -4.01
N LEU A 134 -16.64 7.86 -2.89
CA LEU A 134 -16.99 8.62 -1.68
C LEU A 134 -16.20 9.92 -1.59
N CYS A 135 -14.89 9.83 -1.87
CA CYS A 135 -13.97 10.95 -1.81
C CYS A 135 -13.09 11.02 -3.05
N THR A 136 -12.64 12.23 -3.35
CA THR A 136 -11.77 12.51 -4.48
C THR A 136 -10.66 13.45 -4.06
N GLY A 137 -9.45 13.20 -4.57
CA GLY A 137 -8.29 14.03 -4.28
C GLY A 137 -7.40 14.25 -5.49
N HIS A 138 -7.00 15.49 -5.74
CA HIS A 138 -6.08 15.87 -6.82
C HIS A 138 -5.29 17.12 -6.42
N ARG A 139 -3.97 17.11 -6.62
CA ARG A 139 -3.06 18.26 -6.37
C ARG A 139 -3.31 19.01 -5.06
N ALA A 140 -3.39 18.27 -3.95
CA ALA A 140 -3.63 18.78 -2.58
C ALA A 140 -5.04 19.35 -2.31
N SER A 141 -6.00 19.25 -3.23
CA SER A 141 -7.41 19.29 -2.84
C SER A 141 -7.89 17.86 -2.59
N TYR A 142 -8.59 17.67 -1.48
CA TYR A 142 -9.24 16.41 -1.14
C TYR A 142 -10.59 16.73 -0.53
N SER A 143 -11.64 16.07 -1.03
CA SER A 143 -13.00 16.30 -0.57
C SER A 143 -13.83 15.03 -0.69
N CYS A 144 -14.83 14.93 0.17
CA CYS A 144 -15.81 13.85 0.19
C CYS A 144 -17.20 14.45 -0.06
N THR A 145 -18.01 13.77 -0.85
CA THR A 145 -19.31 14.32 -1.30
C THR A 145 -20.49 13.40 -0.98
N PHE A 146 -20.40 12.60 0.08
CA PHE A 146 -21.45 11.68 0.50
C PHE A 146 -22.07 12.09 1.83
N MET A 147 -23.36 11.78 2.02
CA MET A 147 -24.15 12.29 3.15
C MET A 147 -23.74 11.71 4.52
N TYR A 148 -23.05 10.57 4.51
CA TYR A 148 -22.76 9.77 5.71
C TYR A 148 -21.33 9.93 6.23
N GLY A 149 -20.63 10.98 5.80
CA GLY A 149 -19.26 11.20 6.25
C GLY A 149 -18.51 12.28 5.51
N ASP A 150 -17.27 12.48 5.93
CA ASP A 150 -16.35 13.45 5.39
C ASP A 150 -14.92 12.86 5.38
N GLY A 151 -13.94 13.69 5.08
CA GLY A 151 -12.56 13.26 5.06
C GLY A 151 -11.63 14.43 4.80
N MET A 152 -10.36 14.23 5.13
CA MET A 152 -9.31 15.21 4.94
C MET A 152 -8.03 14.54 4.47
N SER A 153 -7.17 15.31 3.79
CA SER A 153 -5.81 14.90 3.50
C SER A 153 -4.84 15.65 4.41
N VAL A 154 -3.99 14.93 5.14
CA VAL A 154 -2.98 15.50 6.04
C VAL A 154 -1.59 15.22 5.49
N ASP A 155 -0.77 16.28 5.34
CA ASP A 155 0.63 16.16 4.97
C ASP A 155 1.49 15.96 6.23
N TYR A 156 2.16 14.81 6.34
CA TYR A 156 3.13 14.53 7.40
C TYR A 156 4.56 14.92 7.00
N GLY A 157 4.75 15.49 5.81
CA GLY A 157 6.05 15.83 5.26
C GLY A 157 6.77 14.64 4.66
N ASN A 158 7.87 14.92 3.94
CA ASN A 158 8.70 13.89 3.27
C ASN A 158 7.88 12.92 2.39
N GLY A 159 6.85 13.45 1.73
CA GLY A 159 6.04 12.69 0.80
C GLY A 159 5.13 11.68 1.48
N ARG A 160 4.91 11.80 2.79
CA ARG A 160 3.95 11.02 3.56
C ARG A 160 2.64 11.79 3.72
N TRP A 161 1.54 11.20 3.29
CA TRP A 161 0.20 11.81 3.33
C TRP A 161 -0.80 10.81 3.91
N ASP A 162 -1.69 11.28 4.76
CA ASP A 162 -2.84 10.50 5.25
C ASP A 162 -4.12 11.01 4.58
N TYR A 163 -4.83 10.10 3.92
CA TYR A 163 -6.15 10.37 3.36
C TYR A 163 -7.21 9.70 4.21
N THR A 164 -7.89 10.52 5.00
CA THR A 164 -8.92 10.01 5.89
C THR A 164 -10.28 9.94 5.22
N LEU A 165 -11.08 8.99 5.68
CA LEU A 165 -12.48 8.86 5.37
C LEU A 165 -13.20 8.56 6.69
N ASN A 166 -13.95 9.54 7.20
CA ASN A 166 -14.83 9.33 8.33
C ASN A 166 -16.16 8.78 7.83
N VAL A 167 -16.66 7.72 8.45
CA VAL A 167 -17.95 7.13 8.13
C VAL A 167 -18.78 7.12 9.39
N THR A 168 -19.97 7.71 9.33
CA THR A 168 -20.95 7.68 10.40
C THR A 168 -22.07 6.72 10.04
N TRP A 169 -22.28 5.73 10.88
CA TRP A 169 -23.30 4.72 10.77
C TRP A 169 -24.33 4.86 11.90
N SER A 170 -25.56 5.23 11.55
CA SER A 170 -26.64 5.46 12.52
C SER A 170 -27.46 4.23 12.89
N GLY A 171 -27.08 3.04 12.40
CA GLY A 171 -27.78 1.78 12.70
C GLY A 171 -29.17 1.65 12.10
N GLU A 172 -29.55 2.57 11.23
CA GLU A 172 -30.67 2.37 10.33
C GLU A 172 -30.32 1.20 9.40
N ILE A 173 -31.29 0.34 9.10
CA ILE A 173 -31.18 -0.54 7.92
C ILE A 173 -31.06 0.43 6.75
N ILE A 174 -29.85 0.65 6.27
CA ILE A 174 -29.63 1.46 5.07
C ILE A 174 -30.19 0.59 3.94
N THR A 175 -31.48 0.75 3.62
CA THR A 175 -32.14 0.05 2.51
C THR A 175 -31.96 0.80 1.20
N ASN A 176 -31.50 2.05 1.27
CA ASN A 176 -31.34 2.97 0.14
C ASN A 176 -30.09 3.84 0.33
N GLY A 177 -29.34 4.08 -0.73
CA GLY A 177 -28.13 4.92 -0.72
C GLY A 177 -26.82 4.14 -0.85
N ILE A 178 -25.70 4.85 -0.84
CA ILE A 178 -24.37 4.31 -1.20
C ILE A 178 -23.88 3.23 -0.22
N LEU A 179 -24.23 3.33 1.07
CA LEU A 179 -23.81 2.40 2.13
C LEU A 179 -24.89 1.35 2.47
N SER A 180 -25.74 0.96 1.49
CA SER A 180 -26.87 0.06 1.72
C SER A 180 -26.43 -1.32 2.26
N GLN A 181 -27.01 -1.73 3.39
CA GLN A 181 -26.69 -2.99 4.09
C GLN A 181 -27.47 -4.19 3.56
N SER A 182 -28.50 -3.98 2.73
CA SER A 182 -29.27 -5.09 2.13
C SER A 182 -28.44 -6.02 1.24
N ASN A 183 -27.22 -5.61 0.91
CA ASN A 183 -26.36 -6.23 -0.09
C ASN A 183 -25.02 -6.74 0.51
N ASN A 184 -24.86 -6.73 1.82
CA ASN A 184 -23.64 -7.16 2.50
C ASN A 184 -24.03 -7.72 3.86
N ASN A 185 -23.43 -8.80 4.33
CA ASN A 185 -23.74 -9.47 5.61
C ASN A 185 -23.45 -8.63 6.88
N GLY A 186 -23.47 -7.29 6.79
CA GLY A 186 -23.09 -6.34 7.84
C GLY A 186 -21.68 -5.77 7.67
N ASP A 187 -20.87 -6.34 6.77
CA ASP A 187 -19.49 -5.89 6.51
C ASP A 187 -19.45 -4.77 5.46
N HIS A 188 -18.57 -3.79 5.67
CA HIS A 188 -18.31 -2.73 4.71
C HIS A 188 -16.94 -2.93 4.06
N VAL A 189 -16.88 -2.81 2.73
CA VAL A 189 -15.63 -2.86 1.98
C VAL A 189 -15.33 -1.49 1.41
N PHE A 190 -14.14 -0.98 1.71
CA PHE A 190 -13.68 0.29 1.17
C PHE A 190 -12.42 0.07 0.36
N ARG A 191 -12.35 0.70 -0.81
CA ARG A 191 -11.18 0.71 -1.67
C ARG A 191 -10.54 2.10 -1.66
N PHE A 192 -9.24 2.15 -1.41
CA PHE A 192 -8.44 3.33 -1.68
C PHE A 192 -7.69 3.17 -3.00
N TYR A 193 -7.86 4.16 -3.88
CA TYR A 193 -7.25 4.23 -5.20
C TYR A 193 -6.30 5.42 -5.27
N LEU A 194 -5.04 5.15 -5.59
CA LEU A 194 -3.99 6.16 -5.72
C LEU A 194 -3.41 6.11 -7.13
N ASN A 195 -3.53 7.21 -7.88
CA ASN A 195 -2.89 7.40 -9.18
C ASN A 195 -1.90 8.55 -9.11
N PHE A 196 -0.63 8.26 -9.40
CA PHE A 196 0.45 9.21 -9.21
C PHE A 196 1.54 9.07 -10.27
N GLY A 197 2.07 10.19 -10.75
CA GLY A 197 3.29 10.20 -11.55
C GLY A 197 3.26 11.29 -12.60
N HIS A 198 4.23 11.24 -13.50
CA HIS A 198 4.23 12.11 -14.66
C HIS A 198 3.46 11.42 -15.79
N ILE A 199 2.51 12.13 -16.40
CA ILE A 199 1.66 11.61 -17.49
C ILE A 199 2.47 11.04 -18.67
N HIS A 200 3.68 11.55 -18.92
CA HIS A 200 4.56 11.08 -19.98
C HIS A 200 5.58 10.01 -19.53
N HIS A 201 5.66 9.70 -18.23
CA HIS A 201 6.63 8.74 -17.68
C HIS A 201 5.95 7.57 -16.95
N SER A 202 4.84 7.07 -17.51
CA SER A 202 4.09 5.94 -16.99
C SER A 202 3.68 6.13 -15.51
N PRO A 203 2.55 6.80 -15.21
CA PRO A 203 2.09 6.94 -13.83
C PRO A 203 1.88 5.57 -13.18
N VAL A 204 1.95 5.52 -11.85
CA VAL A 204 1.67 4.34 -11.04
C VAL A 204 0.26 4.41 -10.48
N ILE A 205 -0.40 3.26 -10.49
CA ILE A 205 -1.68 3.05 -9.82
C ILE A 205 -1.44 2.08 -8.66
N ARG A 206 -1.89 2.45 -7.46
CA ARG A 206 -1.88 1.60 -6.27
C ARG A 206 -3.30 1.50 -5.74
N ILE A 207 -3.71 0.28 -5.41
CA ILE A 207 -5.05 -0.03 -4.93
C ILE A 207 -4.91 -0.92 -3.70
N ARG A 208 -5.68 -0.60 -2.67
CA ARG A 208 -5.81 -1.38 -1.45
C ARG A 208 -7.24 -1.33 -0.97
N ASP A 209 -7.75 -2.51 -0.62
CA ASP A 209 -9.09 -2.67 -0.06
C ASP A 209 -8.96 -2.93 1.45
N ILE A 210 -9.92 -2.46 2.23
CA ILE A 210 -10.05 -2.72 3.66
C ILE A 210 -11.49 -3.15 3.97
N PHE A 211 -11.59 -4.17 4.81
CA PHE A 211 -12.85 -4.71 5.30
C PHE A 211 -13.09 -4.17 6.71
N VAL A 212 -14.25 -3.56 6.92
CA VAL A 212 -14.71 -3.10 8.22
C VAL A 212 -15.88 -4.00 8.60
N THR A 213 -15.62 -4.92 9.52
CA THR A 213 -16.60 -5.92 9.97
C THR A 213 -17.24 -5.47 11.26
N GLY A 214 -18.57 -5.39 11.30
CA GLY A 214 -19.31 -5.30 12.56
C GLY A 214 -19.22 -6.62 13.32
N LYS A 215 -19.00 -6.58 14.64
CA LYS A 215 -19.10 -7.79 15.49
C LYS A 215 -20.52 -8.02 15.97
#